data_AF-A0A4P7LRS8-F1
#
_entry.id   AF-A0A4P7LRS8-F1
#
_cell.length_a   1.000
_cell.length_b   1.000
_cell.length_c   1.000
_cell.angle_alpha   90.00
_cell.angle_beta   90.00
_cell.angle_gamma   90.00
#
_symmetry.space_group_name_H-M   'P 1'
#
loop_
_entity.id
_entity.type
_entity.pdbx_description
1 polymer ?
#
loop_
_entity_poly.entity_id
_entity_poly.type
_entity_poly.pdbx_seq_one_letter_code
_entity_poly.pdbx_strand_id
1 'polypeptide(L)'
;MFQKFLEIEVGPAPWEEECAQVGSDDYAKRSPMECAVYIRQLGRIFGVHAPEVLSFVRRSFPHDFGRYHEVVACMNAAGHALFDESRLPAQWDHVARAELAWLCLSDRYRRLLRDGDCDLLDVPALYRLGTIPDFPDHPVAHWLALGLVPMPTGPALAFH
;
A
#
# COMPACT_ATOMS: atom_id res chain seq x y z
N MET A 1 -3.73 -20.11 -27.85
CA MET A 1 -2.30 -19.83 -27.67
C MET A 1 -2.14 -19.47 -26.19
N PHE A 2 -1.37 -20.23 -25.40
CA PHE A 2 -1.15 -19.88 -23.99
C PHE A 2 -0.16 -18.72 -23.94
N GLN A 3 -0.58 -17.57 -23.43
CA GLN A 3 0.31 -16.45 -23.22
C GLN A 3 1.24 -16.81 -22.06
N LYS A 4 2.55 -16.88 -22.32
CA LYS A 4 3.54 -17.14 -21.28
C LYS A 4 3.66 -15.89 -20.42
N PHE A 5 3.35 -16.02 -19.14
CA PHE A 5 3.54 -14.97 -18.15
C PHE A 5 4.93 -15.08 -17.54
N LEU A 6 5.57 -13.93 -17.34
CA LEU A 6 6.76 -13.75 -16.54
C LEU A 6 6.34 -13.21 -15.17
N GLU A 7 6.95 -13.76 -14.12
CA GLU A 7 6.81 -13.27 -12.75
C GLU A 7 8.18 -12.84 -12.24
N ILE A 8 8.26 -11.64 -11.67
CA ILE A 8 9.47 -11.09 -11.03
C ILE A 8 9.11 -10.68 -9.61
N GLU A 9 9.88 -11.17 -8.64
CA GLU A 9 9.76 -10.79 -7.23
C GLU A 9 10.29 -9.36 -7.03
N VAL A 10 9.45 -8.49 -6.50
CA VAL A 10 9.76 -7.06 -6.27
C VAL A 10 10.11 -6.80 -4.80
N GLY A 11 9.72 -7.72 -3.91
CA GLY A 11 9.85 -7.59 -2.46
C GLY A 11 8.57 -7.08 -1.77
N PRO A 12 8.57 -7.01 -0.43
CA PRO A 12 7.40 -6.67 0.37
C PRO A 12 7.15 -5.16 0.50
N ALA A 13 8.18 -4.35 0.27
CA ALA A 13 8.24 -2.90 0.46
C ALA A 13 9.39 -2.30 -0.40
N PRO A 14 9.50 -0.96 -0.52
CA PRO A 14 10.69 -0.30 -1.08
C PRO A 14 11.97 -0.74 -0.36
N TRP A 15 13.08 -0.82 -1.08
CA TRP A 15 14.28 -1.54 -0.62
C TRP A 15 15.11 -0.83 0.47
N GLU A 16 14.91 0.47 0.72
CA GLU A 16 15.49 1.18 1.88
C GLU A 16 14.52 1.27 3.08
N GLU A 17 13.31 0.72 2.98
CA GLU A 17 12.30 0.83 4.03
C GLU A 17 12.27 -0.42 4.91
N GLU A 18 12.03 -0.23 6.21
CA GLU A 18 11.75 -1.34 7.11
C GLU A 18 10.41 -1.99 6.73
N CYS A 19 10.43 -3.31 6.52
CA CYS A 19 9.23 -4.09 6.23
C CYS A 19 8.84 -5.00 7.42
N ALA A 20 7.59 -5.43 7.44
CA ALA A 20 7.09 -6.38 8.42
C ALA A 20 7.91 -7.69 8.43
N GLN A 21 8.41 -8.07 9.60
CA GLN A 21 9.26 -9.25 9.75
C GLN A 21 8.43 -10.49 10.10
N VAL A 22 8.68 -11.60 9.39
CA VAL A 22 8.02 -12.88 9.71
C VAL A 22 8.36 -13.28 11.14
N GLY A 23 7.33 -13.60 11.93
CA GLY A 23 7.49 -13.93 13.35
C GLY A 23 7.24 -12.77 14.31
N SER A 24 7.02 -11.54 13.83
CA SER A 24 6.51 -10.46 14.68
C SER A 24 5.01 -10.62 14.96
N ASP A 25 4.55 -10.17 16.13
CA ASP A 25 3.15 -10.27 16.56
C ASP A 25 2.17 -9.53 15.62
N ASP A 26 2.67 -8.49 14.94
CA ASP A 26 1.90 -7.66 14.03
C ASP A 26 2.05 -8.04 12.54
N TYR A 27 2.87 -9.05 12.22
CA TYR A 27 3.21 -9.45 10.85
C TYR A 27 1.96 -9.70 9.99
N ALA A 28 1.02 -10.51 10.50
CA ALA A 28 -0.20 -10.90 9.78
C ALA A 28 -1.10 -9.69 9.44
N LYS A 29 -0.89 -8.54 10.09
CA LYS A 29 -1.60 -7.29 9.81
C LYS A 29 -0.77 -6.35 8.95
N ARG A 30 0.50 -6.13 9.33
CA ARG A 30 1.37 -5.18 8.64
C ARG A 30 1.76 -5.62 7.24
N SER A 31 2.15 -6.88 7.06
CA SER A 31 2.66 -7.35 5.78
C SER A 31 1.63 -7.25 4.64
N PRO A 32 0.36 -7.70 4.80
CA PRO A 32 -0.69 -7.45 3.81
C PRO A 32 -0.93 -5.97 3.49
N MET A 33 -0.86 -5.12 4.51
CA MET A 33 -1.10 -3.68 4.40
C MET A 33 0.03 -3.01 3.62
N GLU A 34 1.28 -3.30 3.96
CA GLU A 34 2.48 -2.80 3.27
C GLU A 34 2.48 -3.25 1.80
N CYS A 35 2.21 -4.52 1.52
CA CYS A 35 2.13 -5.01 0.14
C CYS A 35 1.03 -4.29 -0.67
N ALA A 36 -0.14 -4.05 -0.07
CA ALA A 36 -1.24 -3.36 -0.76
C ALA A 36 -0.89 -1.90 -1.08
N VAL A 37 -0.24 -1.19 -0.15
CA VAL A 37 0.24 0.18 -0.38
C VAL A 37 1.37 0.19 -1.41
N TYR A 38 2.27 -0.79 -1.37
CA TYR A 38 3.37 -0.88 -2.33
C TYR A 38 2.88 -1.11 -3.75
N ILE A 39 1.90 -2.00 -3.94
CA ILE A 39 1.21 -2.19 -5.22
C ILE A 39 0.64 -0.86 -5.76
N ARG A 40 0.05 -0.03 -4.89
CA ARG A 40 -0.49 1.28 -5.28
C ARG A 40 0.62 2.26 -5.67
N GLN A 41 1.74 2.29 -4.96
CA GLN A 41 2.92 3.08 -5.34
C GLN A 41 3.52 2.62 -6.68
N LEU A 42 3.67 1.33 -6.88
CA LEU A 42 4.13 0.76 -8.16
C LEU A 42 3.16 1.11 -9.30
N GLY A 43 1.85 1.12 -9.03
CA GLY A 43 0.85 1.61 -9.98
C GLY A 43 1.02 3.08 -10.37
N ARG A 44 1.48 3.95 -9.46
CA ARG A 44 1.82 5.36 -9.79
C ARG A 44 3.10 5.47 -10.62
N ILE A 45 4.09 4.62 -10.36
CA ILE A 45 5.37 4.61 -11.07
C ILE A 45 5.22 4.02 -12.48
N PHE A 46 4.65 2.82 -12.59
CA PHE A 46 4.58 2.07 -13.85
C PHE A 46 3.29 2.30 -14.64
N GLY A 47 2.30 2.97 -14.03
CA GLY A 47 0.95 3.11 -14.59
C GLY A 47 0.07 1.89 -14.29
N VAL A 48 -1.24 2.09 -14.43
CA VAL A 48 -2.23 1.00 -14.31
C VAL A 48 -2.53 0.46 -15.70
N HIS A 49 -2.16 -0.80 -15.94
CA HIS A 49 -2.35 -1.50 -17.20
C HIS A 49 -3.40 -2.60 -17.07
N ALA A 50 -3.79 -3.19 -18.20
CA ALA A 50 -4.58 -4.41 -18.18
C ALA A 50 -3.79 -5.51 -17.42
N PRO A 51 -4.45 -6.32 -16.56
CA PRO A 51 -3.76 -7.28 -15.69
C PRO A 51 -2.87 -8.28 -16.43
N GLU A 52 -3.24 -8.63 -17.66
CA GLU A 52 -2.49 -9.53 -18.53
C GLU A 52 -1.24 -8.88 -19.16
N VAL A 53 -1.15 -7.55 -19.17
CA VAL A 53 0.00 -6.80 -19.66
C VAL A 53 1.03 -6.66 -18.54
N LEU A 54 0.70 -5.91 -17.50
CA LEU A 54 1.53 -5.69 -16.33
C LEU A 54 0.62 -5.48 -15.12
N SER A 55 0.76 -6.32 -14.10
CA SER A 55 0.12 -6.16 -12.81
C SER A 55 1.07 -6.44 -11.67
N PHE A 56 0.81 -5.82 -10.52
CA PHE A 56 1.52 -6.10 -9.28
C PHE A 56 0.56 -6.79 -8.34
N VAL A 57 0.96 -7.97 -7.84
CA VAL A 57 0.11 -8.80 -6.99
C VAL A 57 0.88 -9.24 -5.76
N ARG A 58 0.18 -9.36 -4.63
CA ARG A 58 0.76 -9.96 -3.44
C ARG A 58 0.80 -11.49 -3.61
N ARG A 59 1.98 -12.09 -3.52
CA ARG A 59 2.17 -13.55 -3.42
C ARG A 59 2.53 -13.94 -2.00
N SER A 60 2.44 -15.23 -1.73
CA SER A 60 2.72 -15.80 -0.42
C SER A 60 3.58 -17.03 -0.57
N PHE A 61 4.77 -16.98 0.02
CA PHE A 61 5.80 -18.00 -0.08
C PHE A 61 5.94 -18.75 1.25
N PRO A 62 6.13 -20.07 1.23
CA PRO A 62 6.41 -20.82 2.45
C PRO A 62 7.80 -20.46 3.00
N HIS A 63 7.89 -20.24 4.30
CA HIS A 63 9.13 -20.00 5.04
C HIS A 63 9.09 -20.76 6.38
N ASP A 64 10.24 -21.01 6.99
CA ASP A 64 10.35 -21.83 8.21
C ASP A 64 9.56 -21.25 9.41
N PHE A 65 9.35 -19.94 9.42
CA PHE A 65 8.65 -19.20 10.48
C PHE A 65 7.23 -18.78 10.11
N GLY A 66 6.69 -19.29 8.99
CA GLY A 66 5.34 -18.98 8.52
C GLY A 66 5.30 -18.63 7.04
N ARG A 67 4.26 -17.90 6.63
CA ARG A 67 4.11 -17.49 5.24
C ARG A 67 4.66 -16.09 5.04
N TYR A 68 5.71 -15.98 4.24
CA TYR A 68 6.25 -14.71 3.82
C TYR A 68 5.41 -14.12 2.68
N HIS A 69 5.20 -12.80 2.63
CA HIS A 69 4.44 -12.14 1.57
C HIS A 69 5.32 -11.13 0.85
N GLU A 70 5.22 -11.12 -0.47
CA GLU A 70 5.90 -10.15 -1.32
C GLU A 70 4.98 -9.65 -2.43
N VAL A 71 5.34 -8.52 -3.01
CA VAL A 71 4.79 -8.06 -4.28
C VAL A 71 5.55 -8.73 -5.43
N VAL A 72 4.80 -9.24 -6.39
CA VAL A 72 5.32 -9.86 -7.61
C VAL A 72 4.75 -9.10 -8.80
N ALA A 73 5.62 -8.73 -9.73
CA ALA A 73 5.23 -8.18 -11.01
C ALA A 73 4.89 -9.35 -11.95
N CYS A 74 3.63 -9.44 -12.38
CA CYS A 74 3.14 -10.42 -13.33
C CYS A 74 2.92 -9.74 -14.69
N MET A 75 3.55 -10.26 -15.74
CA MET A 75 3.51 -9.59 -17.05
C MET A 75 3.62 -10.53 -18.24
N ASN A 76 3.10 -10.09 -19.39
CA ASN A 76 3.41 -10.70 -20.68
C ASN A 76 4.64 -10.03 -21.32
N ALA A 77 4.97 -10.40 -22.56
CA ALA A 77 6.10 -9.81 -23.29
C ALA A 77 6.01 -8.28 -23.49
N ALA A 78 4.80 -7.73 -23.65
CA ALA A 78 4.60 -6.29 -23.75
C ALA A 78 4.80 -5.60 -22.38
N GLY A 79 4.30 -6.20 -21.29
CA GLY A 79 4.56 -5.68 -19.95
C GLY A 79 6.02 -5.76 -19.52
N HIS A 80 6.75 -6.78 -19.97
CA HIS A 80 8.20 -6.86 -19.77
C HIS A 80 8.95 -5.69 -20.42
N ALA A 81 8.45 -5.14 -21.52
CA ALA A 81 9.03 -3.93 -22.12
C ALA A 81 8.66 -2.64 -21.35
N LEU A 82 7.63 -2.68 -20.50
CA LEU A 82 7.19 -1.56 -19.65
C LEU A 82 7.81 -1.59 -18.25
N PHE A 83 8.24 -2.77 -17.79
CA PHE A 83 8.83 -2.98 -16.48
C PHE A 83 10.35 -2.77 -16.53
N ASP A 84 10.84 -1.91 -15.66
CA ASP A 84 12.25 -1.57 -15.50
C ASP A 84 12.55 -1.56 -14.00
N GLU A 85 13.32 -2.55 -13.55
CA GLU A 85 13.68 -2.73 -12.14
C GLU A 85 14.41 -1.51 -11.57
N SER A 86 15.10 -0.72 -12.38
CA SER A 86 15.78 0.49 -11.92
C SER A 86 14.82 1.60 -11.47
N ARG A 87 13.53 1.49 -11.84
CA ARG A 87 12.46 2.40 -11.43
C ARG A 87 11.75 1.95 -10.16
N LEU A 88 12.12 0.81 -9.60
CA LEU A 88 11.63 0.39 -8.28
C LEU A 88 12.05 1.43 -7.23
N PRO A 89 11.12 1.88 -6.38
CA PRO A 89 11.42 2.97 -5.47
C PRO A 89 12.32 2.48 -4.34
N ALA A 90 13.26 3.33 -3.94
CA ALA A 90 14.04 3.14 -2.72
C ALA A 90 13.18 3.31 -1.47
N GLN A 91 12.23 4.26 -1.51
CA GLN A 91 11.47 4.72 -0.35
C GLN A 91 9.98 4.85 -0.65
N TRP A 92 9.16 4.91 0.40
CA TRP A 92 7.75 5.25 0.25
C TRP A 92 7.56 6.67 -0.26
N ASP A 93 6.72 6.86 -1.27
CA ASP A 93 6.27 8.19 -1.69
C ASP A 93 5.32 8.81 -0.64
N HIS A 94 4.98 10.10 -0.79
CA HIS A 94 4.18 10.79 0.22
C HIS A 94 2.77 10.21 0.34
N VAL A 95 2.20 9.74 -0.77
CA VAL A 95 0.92 9.05 -0.79
C VAL A 95 0.99 7.76 0.03
N ALA A 96 1.97 6.89 -0.23
CA ALA A 96 2.14 5.62 0.48
C ALA A 96 2.35 5.81 1.99
N ARG A 97 3.15 6.79 2.40
CA ARG A 97 3.34 7.13 3.82
C ARG A 97 2.03 7.57 4.48
N ALA A 98 1.21 8.34 3.76
CA ALA A 98 -0.11 8.77 4.24
C ALA A 98 -1.09 7.60 4.31
N GLU A 99 -1.13 6.73 3.30
CA GLU A 99 -1.97 5.52 3.28
C GLU A 99 -1.63 4.59 4.45
N LEU A 100 -0.35 4.30 4.70
CA LEU A 100 0.10 3.49 5.83
C LEU A 100 -0.32 4.10 7.18
N ALA A 101 -0.11 5.41 7.36
CA ALA A 101 -0.51 6.10 8.59
C ALA A 101 -2.03 6.02 8.82
N TRP A 102 -2.81 6.29 7.77
CA TRP A 102 -4.28 6.23 7.82
C TRP A 102 -4.78 4.81 8.08
N LEU A 103 -4.20 3.80 7.44
CA LEU A 103 -4.58 2.39 7.64
C LEU A 103 -4.28 1.92 9.07
N CYS A 104 -3.11 2.27 9.62
CA CYS A 104 -2.75 1.98 11.01
C CYS A 104 -3.74 2.59 12.00
N LEU A 105 -4.09 3.87 11.83
CA LEU A 105 -5.04 4.55 12.72
C LEU A 105 -6.46 4.04 12.54
N SER A 106 -6.87 3.78 11.30
CA SER A 106 -8.19 3.19 11.01
C SER A 106 -8.34 1.81 11.62
N ASP A 107 -7.32 0.95 11.52
CA ASP A 107 -7.32 -0.35 12.19
C ASP A 107 -7.39 -0.21 13.71
N ARG A 108 -6.62 0.72 14.29
CA ARG A 108 -6.70 1.02 15.73
C ARG A 108 -8.11 1.40 16.16
N TYR A 109 -8.76 2.36 15.48
CA TYR A 109 -10.12 2.76 15.83
C TYR A 109 -11.13 1.63 15.64
N ARG A 110 -11.01 0.82 14.58
CA ARG A 110 -11.87 -0.38 14.40
C ARG A 110 -11.72 -1.37 15.55
N ARG A 111 -10.50 -1.54 16.09
CA ARG A 111 -10.27 -2.38 17.27
C ARG A 111 -10.93 -1.78 18.51
N LEU A 112 -10.70 -0.50 18.80
CA LEU A 112 -11.33 0.18 19.94
C LEU A 112 -12.86 0.09 19.90
N LEU A 113 -13.47 0.30 18.73
CA LEU A 113 -14.92 0.15 18.54
C LEU A 113 -15.39 -1.29 18.80
N ARG A 114 -14.67 -2.27 18.26
CA ARG A 114 -15.02 -3.70 18.43
C ARG A 114 -14.91 -4.12 19.89
N ASP A 115 -13.89 -3.62 20.58
CA ASP A 115 -13.57 -4.00 21.95
C ASP A 115 -14.42 -3.21 22.97
N GLY A 116 -15.16 -2.18 22.52
CA GLY A 116 -16.06 -1.36 23.33
C GLY A 116 -15.35 -0.22 24.07
N ASP A 117 -14.09 0.06 23.71
CA ASP A 117 -13.23 1.06 24.34
C ASP A 117 -13.46 2.48 23.81
N CYS A 118 -14.21 2.64 22.72
CA CYS A 118 -14.65 3.96 22.23
C CYS A 118 -16.02 3.87 21.57
N ASP A 119 -16.79 4.98 21.59
CA ASP A 119 -18.02 5.10 20.83
C ASP A 119 -17.76 5.55 19.40
N LEU A 120 -18.67 5.22 18.48
CA LEU A 120 -18.57 5.61 17.07
C LEU A 120 -18.50 7.14 16.88
N LEU A 121 -19.14 7.91 17.76
CA LEU A 121 -19.14 9.37 17.71
C LEU A 121 -17.78 9.97 18.10
N ASP A 122 -16.96 9.23 18.86
CA ASP A 122 -15.61 9.66 19.26
C ASP A 122 -14.56 9.39 18.18
N VAL A 123 -14.89 8.59 17.17
CA VAL A 123 -13.99 8.30 16.05
C VAL A 123 -13.98 9.47 15.07
N PRO A 124 -12.82 10.10 14.80
CA PRO A 124 -12.71 11.16 13.80
C PRO A 124 -13.28 10.73 12.45
N ALA A 125 -14.00 11.64 11.77
CA ALA A 125 -14.70 11.35 10.51
C ALA A 125 -13.78 10.71 9.45
N LEU A 126 -12.51 11.13 9.42
CA LEU A 126 -11.48 10.61 8.54
C LEU A 126 -11.30 9.08 8.64
N TYR A 127 -11.41 8.50 9.84
CA TYR A 127 -11.21 7.06 10.06
C TYR A 127 -12.51 6.26 10.04
N ARG A 128 -13.64 6.96 9.93
CA ARG A 128 -14.96 6.36 9.66
C ARG A 128 -15.19 6.09 8.17
N LEU A 129 -14.29 6.54 7.30
CA LEU A 129 -14.33 6.28 5.87
C LEU A 129 -14.12 4.77 5.62
N GLY A 130 -14.93 4.20 4.73
CA GLY A 130 -14.84 2.78 4.34
C GLY A 130 -13.69 2.47 3.37
N THR A 131 -13.06 3.52 2.82
CA THR A 131 -11.98 3.42 1.83
C THR A 131 -10.87 4.41 2.14
N ILE A 132 -9.66 4.11 1.69
CA ILE A 132 -8.50 4.99 1.81
C ILE A 132 -8.80 6.33 1.11
N PRO A 133 -8.56 7.48 1.75
CA PRO A 133 -8.68 8.79 1.13
C PRO A 133 -7.71 8.97 -0.05
N ASP A 134 -8.07 9.82 -1.00
CA ASP A 134 -7.16 10.24 -2.07
C ASP A 134 -6.18 11.29 -1.52
N PHE A 135 -4.98 10.85 -1.14
CA PHE A 135 -3.94 11.72 -0.60
C PHE A 135 -3.10 12.35 -1.72
N PRO A 136 -2.72 13.63 -1.61
CA PRO A 136 -1.84 14.26 -2.59
C PRO A 136 -0.42 13.70 -2.47
N ASP A 137 0.35 13.70 -3.57
CA ASP A 137 1.78 13.41 -3.50
C ASP A 137 2.56 14.63 -3.01
N HIS A 138 2.42 14.93 -1.73
CA HIS A 138 3.03 16.09 -1.07
C HIS A 138 3.27 15.79 0.42
N PRO A 139 4.33 16.32 1.07
CA PRO A 139 4.62 16.05 2.48
C PRO A 139 3.43 16.26 3.46
N VAL A 140 2.51 17.17 3.13
CA VAL A 140 1.29 17.44 3.91
C VAL A 140 0.35 16.23 4.00
N ALA A 141 0.43 15.29 3.06
CA ALA A 141 -0.37 14.07 3.03
C ALA A 141 -0.29 13.27 4.33
N HIS A 142 0.88 13.24 4.96
CA HIS A 142 1.03 12.57 6.23
C HIS A 142 0.22 13.25 7.34
N TRP A 143 0.22 14.58 7.40
CA TRP A 143 -0.58 15.33 8.39
C TRP A 143 -2.08 15.21 8.14
N LEU A 144 -2.47 15.17 6.87
CA LEU A 144 -3.84 14.87 6.45
C LEU A 144 -4.26 13.48 6.94
N ALA A 145 -3.42 12.47 6.73
CA ALA A 145 -3.68 11.09 7.17
C ALA A 145 -3.78 10.95 8.70
N LEU A 146 -3.03 11.74 9.45
CA LEU A 146 -3.10 11.81 10.92
C LEU A 146 -4.31 12.62 11.43
N GLY A 147 -5.02 13.32 10.56
CA GLY A 147 -6.12 14.21 10.93
C GLY A 147 -5.66 15.49 11.66
N LEU A 148 -4.39 15.86 11.53
CA LEU A 148 -3.82 17.10 12.09
C LEU A 148 -4.23 18.35 11.29
N VAL A 149 -4.59 18.14 10.02
CA VAL A 149 -5.16 19.15 9.12
C VAL A 149 -6.37 18.56 8.39
N PRO A 150 -7.39 19.36 8.08
CA PRO A 150 -8.58 18.87 7.39
C PRO A 150 -8.25 18.43 5.95
N MET A 151 -8.90 17.36 5.49
CA MET A 151 -8.85 16.99 4.07
C MET A 151 -9.36 18.14 3.20
N PRO A 152 -8.70 18.47 2.07
CA PRO A 152 -9.19 19.50 1.17
C PRO A 152 -10.57 19.13 0.64
N THR A 153 -11.50 20.08 0.67
CA THR A 153 -12.84 19.94 0.07
C THR A 153 -12.75 20.19 -1.44
N GLY A 154 -12.43 19.13 -2.21
CA GLY A 154 -12.33 19.17 -3.67
C GLY A 154 -11.51 18.01 -4.23
N PRO A 155 -11.48 17.76 -5.55
CA PRO A 155 -10.52 16.83 -6.13
C PRO A 155 -9.11 17.30 -5.77
N ALA A 156 -8.20 16.36 -5.47
CA ALA A 156 -6.83 16.66 -5.10
C ALA A 156 -6.23 17.65 -6.12
N LEU A 157 -5.99 18.89 -5.69
CA LEU A 157 -5.26 19.84 -6.50
C LEU A 157 -3.89 19.22 -6.72
N ALA A 158 -3.55 18.94 -7.97
CA ALA A 158 -2.20 18.61 -8.36
C ALA A 158 -1.33 19.82 -8.02
N PHE A 159 -0.74 19.81 -6.83
CA PHE A 159 0.36 20.71 -6.52
C PHE A 159 1.57 20.13 -7.25
N HIS A 160 1.72 20.57 -8.49
CA HIS A 160 2.92 20.35 -9.31
C HIS A 160 4.10 21.17 -8.76
#